data_AF-A0A847Z2Q5-F1
#
_entry.id   AF-A0A847Z2Q5-F1
#
_cell.length_a   1.000
_cell.length_b   1.000
_cell.length_c   1.000
_cell.angle_alpha   90.00
_cell.angle_beta   90.00
_cell.angle_gamma   90.00
#
_symmetry.space_group_name_H-M   'P 1'
#
loop_
_entity.id
_entity.type
_entity.pdbx_description
1 polymer ?
#
loop_
_entity_poly.entity_id
_entity_poly.type
_entity_poly.pdbx_seq_one_letter_code
_entity_poly.pdbx_strand_id
1 'polypeptide(L)' 'DAVSDGQINLTPSQSCINAAKDAMNGWDPTGGALYYYNPVTATNKWIRSRPIMLTIGKHVFCK' A
#
# COMPACT_ATOMS: atom_id res chain seq x y z
N ASP A 1 -6.69 -3.48 -7.10
CA ASP A 1 -7.55 -4.65 -6.88
C ASP A 1 -8.49 -4.53 -5.68
N ALA A 2 -8.18 -3.80 -4.60
CA ALA A 2 -9.10 -3.68 -3.44
C ALA A 2 -10.57 -3.28 -3.75
N VAL A 3 -10.78 -2.46 -4.80
CA VAL A 3 -12.12 -2.09 -5.32
C VAL A 3 -12.76 -3.27 -6.06
N SER A 4 -12.00 -3.87 -6.98
CA SER A 4 -12.42 -5.00 -7.83
C SER A 4 -12.65 -6.28 -7.03
N ASP A 5 -11.94 -6.44 -5.91
CA ASP A 5 -12.03 -7.57 -4.98
C ASP A 5 -13.25 -7.44 -4.05
N GLY A 6 -14.06 -6.38 -4.18
CA GLY A 6 -15.30 -6.18 -3.42
C GLY A 6 -15.10 -5.85 -1.93
N GLN A 7 -13.86 -5.63 -1.49
CA GLN A 7 -13.53 -5.45 -0.07
C GLN A 7 -13.90 -4.06 0.48
N ILE A 8 -14.36 -3.15 -0.38
CA ILE A 8 -14.77 -1.79 0.01
C ILE A 8 -15.95 -1.77 0.98
N ASN A 9 -16.91 -2.69 0.80
CA ASN A 9 -18.12 -2.72 1.63
C ASN A 9 -17.99 -3.63 2.85
N LEU A 10 -16.80 -4.18 3.12
CA LEU A 10 -16.56 -4.99 4.31
C LEU A 10 -16.37 -4.11 5.53
N THR A 11 -16.81 -4.56 6.70
CA THR A 11 -16.50 -3.89 7.96
C THR A 11 -15.00 -3.93 8.19
N PRO A 12 -14.30 -2.78 8.21
CA PRO A 12 -12.85 -2.76 8.39
C PRO A 12 -12.51 -3.21 9.82
N SER A 13 -11.38 -3.91 9.97
CA SER A 13 -10.86 -4.23 11.30
C SER A 13 -10.43 -2.96 12.05
N GLN A 14 -10.45 -3.00 13.39
CA GLN A 14 -10.04 -1.85 14.21
C GLN A 14 -8.60 -1.41 13.90
N SER A 15 -7.70 -2.35 13.59
CA SER A 15 -6.32 -2.04 13.18
C SER A 15 -6.26 -1.27 11.86
N CYS A 16 -7.12 -1.59 10.88
CA CYS A 16 -7.22 -0.84 9.63
C CYS A 16 -7.71 0.59 9.87
N ILE A 17 -8.70 0.76 10.76
CA ILE A 17 -9.23 2.08 11.13
C ILE A 17 -8.14 2.93 11.81
N ASN A 18 -7.38 2.35 12.75
CA ASN A 18 -6.31 3.06 13.44
C ASN A 18 -5.21 3.49 12.46
N ALA A 19 -4.77 2.58 11.58
CA ALA A 19 -3.77 2.89 10.56
C ALA A 19 -4.23 4.02 9.61
N ALA A 20 -5.51 4.04 9.22
CA ALA A 20 -6.06 5.11 8.41
C ALA A 20 -6.06 6.46 9.14
N LYS A 21 -6.42 6.47 10.44
CA LYS A 21 -6.37 7.68 11.29
C LYS A 21 -4.95 8.20 11.46
N ASP A 22 -4.01 7.30 11.69
CA ASP A 22 -2.59 7.61 11.84
C ASP A 22 -2.02 8.26 10.57
N ALA A 23 -2.33 7.72 9.39
CA ALA A 23 -1.97 8.32 8.12
C ALA A 23 -2.62 9.70 7.93
N MET A 24 -3.89 9.86 8.30
CA MET A 24 -4.60 11.15 8.25
C MET A 24 -3.99 12.19 9.19
N ASN A 25 -3.44 11.76 10.33
CA ASN A 25 -2.71 12.62 11.28
C ASN A 25 -1.28 12.96 10.80
N GLY A 26 -0.88 12.51 9.61
CA GLY A 26 0.40 12.84 8.99
C GLY A 26 1.52 11.83 9.24
N TRP A 27 1.23 10.67 9.83
CA TRP A 27 2.23 9.62 9.96
C TRP A 27 2.38 8.86 8.63
N ASP A 28 3.41 9.22 7.87
CA ASP A 28 3.79 8.53 6.64
C ASP A 28 5.10 7.73 6.82
N PRO A 29 5.02 6.42 7.10
CA PRO A 29 6.20 5.56 7.21
C PRO A 29 6.87 5.25 5.86
N THR A 30 6.27 5.68 4.74
CA THR A 30 6.77 5.43 3.37
C THR A 30 7.66 6.55 2.84
N GLY A 31 7.64 7.72 3.49
CA GLY A 31 8.45 8.88 3.10
C GLY A 31 8.02 9.52 1.78
N GLY A 32 6.71 9.48 1.47
CA GLY A 32 6.11 10.05 0.28
C GLY A 32 6.06 9.08 -0.91
N ALA A 33 5.83 7.79 -0.68
CA ALA A 33 5.61 6.84 -1.76
C ALA A 33 4.25 7.07 -2.42
N LEU A 34 4.21 7.03 -3.76
CA LEU A 34 2.98 7.17 -4.54
C LEU A 34 2.42 5.84 -5.02
N TYR A 35 3.28 4.82 -5.07
CA TYR A 35 2.92 3.50 -5.55
C TYR A 35 3.41 2.43 -4.59
N TYR A 36 2.70 1.30 -4.58
CA TYR A 36 3.17 0.09 -3.96
C TYR A 36 2.80 -1.12 -4.82
N TYR A 37 3.56 -2.20 -4.68
CA TYR A 37 3.23 -3.48 -5.30
C TYR A 37 3.70 -4.65 -4.44
N ASN A 38 3.03 -5.79 -4.56
CA ASN A 38 3.52 -7.03 -3.98
C ASN A 38 4.46 -7.72 -5.00
N PRO A 39 5.76 -7.90 -4.71
CA PRO A 39 6.72 -8.44 -5.67
C PRO A 39 6.45 -9.91 -6.05
N VAL A 40 5.66 -10.63 -5.26
CA VAL A 40 5.29 -12.03 -5.50
C VAL A 40 4.14 -12.12 -6.51
N THR A 41 3.17 -11.21 -6.45
CA THR A 41 1.97 -11.26 -7.29
C THR A 41 1.97 -10.26 -8.44
N ALA A 42 2.72 -9.17 -8.34
CA ALA A 42 2.74 -8.12 -9.36
C ALA A 42 3.51 -8.57 -10.61
N THR A 43 2.77 -8.73 -11.71
CA THR A 43 3.29 -9.06 -13.04
C THR A 43 3.58 -7.82 -13.90
N ASN A 44 3.13 -6.64 -13.47
CA ASN A 44 3.30 -5.40 -14.22
C ASN A 44 4.78 -4.96 -14.22
N LYS A 45 5.40 -4.92 -15.41
CA LYS A 45 6.82 -4.58 -15.57
C LYS A 45 7.12 -3.11 -15.28
N TRP A 46 6.17 -2.20 -15.51
CA TRP A 46 6.37 -0.76 -15.32
C TRP A 46 6.53 -0.39 -13.84
N ILE A 47 5.74 -1.00 -12.96
CA ILE A 47 5.85 -0.71 -11.53
C ILE A 47 7.16 -1.27 -10.94
N ARG A 48 7.63 -2.40 -11.48
CA ARG A 48 8.91 -3.03 -11.09
C ARG A 48 10.14 -2.27 -11.58
N SER A 49 10.00 -1.38 -12.56
CA SER A 49 11.10 -0.52 -13.03
C SER A 49 11.22 0.79 -12.24
N ARG A 50 10.30 1.07 -11.31
CA ARG A 50 10.39 2.28 -10.46
C ARG A 50 11.46 2.10 -9.38
N PRO A 51 12.19 3.18 -9.00
CA PRO A 51 13.12 3.13 -7.88
C PRO A 51 12.42 2.70 -6.60
N ILE A 52 12.89 1.61 -6.00
CA ILE A 52 12.37 1.10 -4.75
C ILE A 52 12.80 2.04 -3.62
N MET A 53 11.84 2.54 -2.86
CA MET A 53 12.12 3.35 -1.67
C MET A 53 12.34 2.47 -0.46
N LEU A 54 11.39 1.57 -0.18
CA LEU A 54 11.42 0.68 0.98
C LEU A 54 10.41 -0.45 0.82
N THR A 55 10.52 -1.45 1.71
CA THR A 55 9.59 -2.59 1.77
C THR A 55 9.02 -2.68 3.18
N ILE A 56 7.69 -2.71 3.29
CA ILE A 56 6.97 -2.93 4.56
C ILE A 56 6.10 -4.18 4.39
N GLY A 57 6.40 -5.21 5.19
CA GLY A 57 5.74 -6.51 5.07
C GLY A 57 5.92 -7.12 3.68
N LYS A 58 4.81 -7.38 2.97
CA LYS A 58 4.81 -7.94 1.61
C LYS A 58 4.70 -6.89 0.51
N HIS A 59 4.80 -5.60 0.83
CA HIS A 59 4.64 -4.51 -0.14
C HIS A 59 5.94 -3.72 -0.31
N VAL A 60 6.30 -3.53 -1.57
CA VAL A 60 7.40 -2.65 -2.01
C VAL A 60 6.79 -1.29 -2.36
N PHE A 61 7.35 -0.22 -1.81
CA PHE A 61 6.90 1.16 -1.99
C PHE A 61 7.85 1.92 -2.93
N CYS A 62 7.28 2.70 -3.85
CA CYS A 62 7.98 3.47 -4.86
C CYS A 62 7.37 4.88 -5.03
N LYS A 63 8.17 5.82 -5.54
CA LYS A 63 7.69 7.10 -6.09
C LYS A 63 7.27 6.96 -7.54
#